data_AF-A0A4P0Y9V6-F1
#
_entry.id   AF-A0A4P0Y9V6-F1
#
_cell.length_a   1.000
_cell.length_b   1.000
_cell.length_c   1.000
_cell.angle_alpha   90.00
_cell.angle_beta   90.00
_cell.angle_gamma   90.00
#
_symmetry.space_group_name_H-M   'P 1'
#
loop_
_entity.id
_entity.type
_entity.pdbx_description
1 polymer ?
#
loop_
_entity_poly.entity_id
_entity_poly.type
_entity_poly.pdbx_seq_one_letter_code
_entity_poly.pdbx_strand_id
1 'polypeptide(L)'
;MVSLLATHDGDQVLKTYQPQLEKEYRYWMAGADALAPGSADKRAVRMADGALLNRYWDDNDTPRPESWLDDVKTAKSNPNRPATEIYRDLRSAAASGWDFSSRWMDNPQQLATIRTTSIVPVDLNALMFHLEKTLARASKASGDSAGATQYDALANARQQAIEKYLWNDKEGWYADYDLKTHKVRNQLTAAALFPLYVNAASRERATKVAAAAESRLLKPGGLTTTTVNSGQQWDAPNGWAPLQWVAVEGLQNYGQQKIAMEVTWRFLTNVQHTYDSKQKLVEKYDVSSTGTGGGGGEYPLQDGFGWTNGVTLKMLDLICPQEKPCDALPATRPATTPSPQDKPVAAPAANDPALRNRKRPAPDASPPPTKIGRGKRSPWSLPSRADPFCGSRETLPHALALNRSPFRLIAQIQTIIIRITF
;
A
#
# COMPACT_ATOMS: atom_id res chain seq x y z
N MET A 1 7.84 3.45 2.74
CA MET A 1 9.02 4.35 2.60
C MET A 1 10.28 3.76 3.22
N VAL A 2 10.29 3.43 4.51
CA VAL A 2 11.47 2.85 5.20
C VAL A 2 11.98 1.58 4.51
N SER A 3 11.09 0.68 4.09
CA SER A 3 11.45 -0.52 3.31
C SER A 3 12.11 -0.21 1.96
N LEU A 4 11.76 0.89 1.31
CA LEU A 4 12.38 1.34 0.05
C LEU A 4 13.80 1.86 0.31
N LEU A 5 14.00 2.66 1.35
CA LEU A 5 15.35 3.12 1.70
C LEU A 5 16.27 1.94 2.09
N ALA A 6 15.72 0.93 2.76
CA ALA A 6 16.44 -0.29 3.12
C ALA A 6 16.87 -1.13 1.90
N THR A 7 16.29 -0.96 0.70
CA THR A 7 16.80 -1.64 -0.51
C THR A 7 18.12 -1.04 -1.00
N HIS A 8 18.44 0.18 -0.60
CA HIS A 8 19.68 0.88 -0.94
C HIS A 8 20.70 0.78 0.20
N ASP A 9 20.30 1.11 1.42
CA ASP A 9 21.20 1.25 2.58
C ASP A 9 21.20 0.02 3.51
N GLY A 10 20.46 -1.03 3.16
CA GLY A 10 20.36 -2.28 3.91
C GLY A 10 19.53 -2.20 5.19
N ASP A 11 19.53 -3.29 5.95
CA ASP A 11 18.66 -3.49 7.12
C ASP A 11 18.95 -2.51 8.28
N GLN A 12 20.09 -1.82 8.29
CA GLN A 12 20.40 -0.81 9.30
C GLN A 12 19.36 0.32 9.31
N VAL A 13 18.80 0.67 8.15
CA VAL A 13 17.71 1.65 8.03
C VAL A 13 16.48 1.23 8.84
N LEU A 14 16.13 -0.05 8.81
CA LEU A 14 14.98 -0.57 9.53
C LEU A 14 15.15 -0.38 11.03
N LYS A 15 16.35 -0.61 11.55
CA LYS A 15 16.68 -0.38 12.97
C LYS A 15 16.59 1.09 13.33
N THR A 16 17.17 1.95 12.50
CA THR A 16 17.20 3.40 12.71
C THR A 16 15.80 3.99 12.81
N TYR A 17 14.87 3.54 11.97
CA TYR A 17 13.51 4.08 11.90
C TYR A 17 12.44 3.24 12.62
N GLN A 18 12.83 2.14 13.28
CA GLN A 18 11.90 1.29 14.03
C GLN A 18 11.08 2.09 15.06
N PRO A 19 11.66 2.99 15.88
CA PRO A 19 10.88 3.75 16.86
C PRO A 19 9.77 4.61 16.24
N GLN A 20 9.99 5.15 15.03
CA GLN A 20 9.01 5.96 14.31
C GLN A 20 7.91 5.08 13.71
N LEU A 21 8.26 3.91 13.15
CA LEU A 21 7.28 2.93 12.68
C LEU A 21 6.38 2.44 13.82
N GLU A 22 6.94 2.17 15.01
CA GLU A 22 6.16 1.79 16.19
C GLU A 22 5.26 2.92 16.68
N LYS A 23 5.73 4.17 16.62
CA LYS A 23 4.93 5.35 16.97
C LYS A 23 3.75 5.51 16.00
N GLU A 24 3.97 5.33 14.71
CA GLU A 24 2.91 5.34 13.70
C GLU A 24 1.92 4.19 13.92
N TYR A 25 2.40 2.98 14.17
CA TYR A 25 1.53 1.83 14.47
C TYR A 25 0.64 2.10 15.68
N ARG A 26 1.19 2.66 16.77
CA ARG A 26 0.40 3.07 17.94
C ARG A 26 -0.63 4.14 17.64
N TYR A 27 -0.37 5.06 16.70
CA TYR A 27 -1.36 6.04 16.26
C TYR A 27 -2.57 5.38 15.58
N TRP A 28 -2.32 4.42 14.69
CA TRP A 28 -3.38 3.66 14.01
C TRP A 28 -4.16 2.75 14.98
N MET A 29 -3.46 2.14 15.93
CA MET A 29 -4.05 1.21 16.91
C MET A 29 -4.56 1.88 18.19
N ALA A 30 -4.56 3.22 18.25
CA ALA A 30 -4.99 3.96 19.44
C ALA A 30 -6.43 3.59 19.84
N GLY A 31 -6.61 3.12 21.08
CA GLY A 31 -7.91 2.70 21.63
C GLY A 31 -8.26 1.22 21.40
N ALA A 32 -7.50 0.49 20.58
CA ALA A 32 -7.86 -0.87 20.16
C ALA A 32 -8.01 -1.86 21.33
N ASP A 33 -7.15 -1.78 22.36
CA ASP A 33 -7.14 -2.73 23.49
C ASP A 33 -8.42 -2.66 24.34
N ALA A 34 -9.06 -1.49 24.39
CA ALA A 34 -10.29 -1.27 25.17
C ALA A 34 -11.57 -1.48 24.35
N LEU A 35 -11.47 -1.73 23.04
CA LEU A 35 -12.64 -1.89 22.18
C LEU A 35 -13.41 -3.17 22.48
N ALA A 36 -14.72 -3.07 22.63
CA ALA A 36 -15.62 -4.22 22.63
C ALA A 36 -15.82 -4.77 21.21
N PRO A 37 -16.07 -6.07 21.01
CA PRO A 37 -16.43 -6.61 19.71
C PRO A 37 -17.63 -5.88 19.08
N GLY A 38 -17.54 -5.57 17.78
CA GLY A 38 -18.56 -4.82 17.04
C GLY A 38 -18.49 -3.30 17.21
N SER A 39 -17.46 -2.77 17.86
CA SER A 39 -17.29 -1.33 18.10
C SER A 39 -16.06 -0.76 17.39
N ALA A 40 -16.04 0.57 17.24
CA ALA A 40 -14.93 1.31 16.68
C ALA A 40 -14.64 2.56 17.52
N ASP A 41 -13.36 2.85 17.69
CA ASP A 41 -12.87 4.07 18.34
C ASP A 41 -11.75 4.63 17.48
N LYS A 42 -11.88 5.90 17.10
CA LYS A 42 -10.98 6.58 16.18
C LYS A 42 -10.73 5.72 14.93
N ARG A 43 -9.47 5.32 14.71
CA ARG A 43 -8.96 4.56 13.56
C ARG A 43 -9.04 3.05 13.76
N ALA A 44 -9.35 2.56 14.96
CA ALA A 44 -9.42 1.13 15.25
C ALA A 44 -10.87 0.64 15.19
N VAL A 45 -11.06 -0.54 14.61
CA VAL A 45 -12.35 -1.23 14.50
C VAL A 45 -12.18 -2.65 15.01
N ARG A 46 -12.95 -3.04 16.02
CA ARG A 46 -13.02 -4.43 16.47
C ARG A 46 -14.25 -5.09 15.88
N MET A 47 -14.03 -6.05 15.01
CA MET A 47 -15.08 -6.82 14.35
C MET A 47 -15.84 -7.68 15.37
N ALA A 48 -17.00 -8.21 14.98
CA ALA A 48 -17.89 -8.97 15.87
C ALA A 48 -17.23 -10.24 16.46
N ASP A 49 -16.30 -10.86 15.73
CA ASP A 49 -15.52 -12.01 16.19
C ASP A 49 -14.22 -11.62 16.92
N GLY A 50 -14.01 -10.33 17.19
CA GLY A 50 -12.84 -9.81 17.89
C GLY A 50 -11.65 -9.46 16.99
N ALA A 51 -11.70 -9.75 15.69
CA ALA A 51 -10.65 -9.34 14.75
C ALA A 51 -10.47 -7.82 14.75
N LEU A 52 -9.23 -7.35 14.60
CA LEU A 52 -8.92 -5.93 14.57
C LEU A 52 -8.58 -5.49 13.14
N LEU A 53 -9.27 -4.45 12.69
CA LEU A 53 -9.03 -3.74 11.44
C LEU A 53 -8.97 -2.24 11.73
N ASN A 54 -8.65 -1.45 10.70
CA ASN A 54 -8.58 0.00 10.79
C ASN A 54 -9.52 0.69 9.81
N ARG A 55 -9.93 1.91 10.15
CA ARG A 55 -10.67 2.84 9.29
C ARG A 55 -9.96 4.19 9.25
N TYR A 56 -10.20 4.98 8.22
CA TYR A 56 -9.81 6.39 8.23
C TYR A 56 -10.70 7.18 9.18
N TRP A 57 -10.08 8.07 9.95
CA TRP A 57 -10.76 8.91 10.95
C TRP A 57 -9.92 10.14 11.24
N ASP A 58 -10.49 11.31 10.99
CA ASP A 58 -9.97 12.61 11.46
C ASP A 58 -10.47 12.90 12.87
N ASP A 59 -9.67 13.55 13.72
CA ASP A 59 -10.03 13.84 15.12
C ASP A 59 -10.95 15.07 15.28
N ASN A 60 -11.18 15.86 14.22
CA ASN A 60 -12.15 16.96 14.16
C ASN A 60 -13.43 16.61 13.37
N ASP A 61 -14.53 17.27 13.70
CA ASP A 61 -15.84 17.20 13.02
C ASP A 61 -16.36 18.58 12.59
N THR A 62 -15.44 19.48 12.26
CA THR A 62 -15.73 20.83 11.75
C THR A 62 -15.41 20.92 10.25
N PRO A 63 -15.86 21.94 9.51
CA PRO A 63 -15.43 22.09 8.11
C PRO A 63 -13.90 22.19 8.00
N ARG A 64 -13.33 21.64 6.93
CA ARG A 64 -11.91 21.75 6.58
C ARG A 64 -11.53 23.21 6.32
N PRO A 65 -10.50 23.78 6.96
CA PRO A 65 -10.09 25.17 6.70
C PRO A 65 -9.77 25.45 5.23
N GLU A 66 -9.13 24.50 4.55
CA GLU A 66 -8.71 24.57 3.15
C GLU A 66 -9.87 24.47 2.14
N SER A 67 -11.01 23.92 2.54
CA SER A 67 -12.21 23.72 1.70
C SER A 67 -13.49 24.17 2.42
N TRP A 68 -13.38 25.22 3.26
CA TRP A 68 -14.40 25.57 4.25
C TRP A 68 -15.80 25.77 3.67
N LEU A 69 -15.91 26.54 2.59
CA LEU A 69 -17.20 26.87 1.99
C LEU A 69 -17.85 25.65 1.34
N ASP A 70 -17.06 24.77 0.73
CA ASP A 70 -17.56 23.58 0.05
C ASP A 70 -18.04 22.52 1.05
N ASP A 71 -17.33 22.34 2.16
CA ASP A 71 -17.78 21.50 3.27
C ASP A 71 -19.10 22.01 3.86
N VAL A 72 -19.18 23.31 4.17
CA VAL A 72 -20.40 23.93 4.71
C VAL A 72 -21.59 23.78 3.75
N LYS A 73 -21.38 23.98 2.44
CA LYS A 73 -22.43 23.77 1.42
C LYS A 73 -22.84 22.31 1.33
N THR A 74 -21.88 21.39 1.37
CA THR A 74 -22.13 19.94 1.33
C THR A 74 -22.99 19.52 2.52
N ALA A 75 -22.62 19.90 3.75
CA ALA A 75 -23.42 19.59 4.92
C ALA A 75 -24.83 20.21 4.88
N LYS A 76 -24.94 21.47 4.42
CA LYS A 76 -26.25 22.14 4.25
C LYS A 76 -27.15 21.45 3.23
N SER A 77 -26.59 20.78 2.22
CA SER A 77 -27.36 20.08 1.18
C SER A 77 -28.03 18.78 1.67
N ASN A 78 -27.66 18.28 2.85
CA ASN A 78 -28.27 17.10 3.46
C ASN A 78 -28.67 17.35 4.93
N PRO A 79 -29.78 18.05 5.18
CA PRO A 79 -30.24 18.37 6.53
C PRO A 79 -30.69 17.14 7.35
N ASN A 80 -30.83 15.97 6.71
CA ASN A 80 -31.22 14.73 7.38
C ASN A 80 -30.07 14.05 8.14
N ARG A 81 -28.85 14.57 8.03
CA ARG A 81 -27.68 14.08 8.78
C ARG A 81 -27.09 15.22 9.61
N PRO A 82 -26.60 14.95 10.83
CA PRO A 82 -25.87 15.94 11.59
C PRO A 82 -24.67 16.46 10.79
N ALA A 83 -24.53 17.79 10.71
CA ALA A 83 -23.46 18.41 9.94
C ALA A 83 -22.06 17.94 10.40
N THR A 84 -21.88 17.72 11.70
CA THR A 84 -20.65 17.19 12.30
C THR A 84 -20.28 15.80 11.78
N GLU A 85 -21.25 14.93 11.53
CA GLU A 85 -20.99 13.61 10.92
C GLU A 85 -20.53 13.77 9.47
N ILE A 86 -21.18 14.63 8.69
CA ILE A 86 -20.77 14.91 7.30
C ILE A 86 -19.34 15.48 7.28
N TYR A 87 -19.03 16.46 8.13
CA TYR A 87 -17.69 17.03 8.24
C TYR A 87 -16.64 15.98 8.63
N ARG A 88 -16.94 15.12 9.60
CA ARG A 88 -16.06 14.01 10.00
C ARG A 88 -15.78 13.08 8.82
N ASP A 89 -16.80 12.72 8.05
CA ASP A 89 -16.67 11.82 6.90
C ASP A 89 -15.92 12.47 5.72
N LEU A 90 -16.11 13.77 5.48
CA LEU A 90 -15.35 14.54 4.49
C LEU A 90 -13.86 14.58 4.86
N ARG A 91 -13.54 14.95 6.10
CA ARG A 91 -12.16 14.94 6.61
C ARG A 91 -11.52 13.56 6.57
N SER A 92 -12.29 12.53 6.94
CA SER A 92 -11.79 11.16 6.92
C SER A 92 -11.58 10.64 5.50
N ALA A 93 -12.30 11.15 4.50
CA ALA A 93 -12.01 10.88 3.10
C ALA A 93 -10.74 11.60 2.63
N ALA A 94 -10.47 12.82 3.09
CA ALA A 94 -9.17 13.47 2.88
C ALA A 94 -8.02 12.67 3.53
N ALA A 95 -8.22 12.17 4.76
CA ALA A 95 -7.27 11.28 5.42
C ALA A 95 -7.06 9.95 4.67
N SER A 96 -8.01 9.52 3.85
CA SER A 96 -7.85 8.34 2.98
C SER A 96 -6.99 8.60 1.75
N GLY A 97 -6.77 9.88 1.41
CA GLY A 97 -6.21 10.31 0.14
C GLY A 97 -7.17 10.16 -1.05
N TRP A 98 -8.43 9.78 -0.84
CA TRP A 98 -9.46 9.61 -1.86
C TRP A 98 -10.63 10.60 -1.68
N ASP A 99 -10.33 11.89 -1.62
CA ASP A 99 -11.26 13.01 -1.52
C ASP A 99 -11.61 13.60 -2.91
N PHE A 100 -12.77 13.34 -3.51
CA PHE A 100 -13.79 12.39 -3.07
C PHE A 100 -14.01 11.29 -4.09
N SER A 101 -14.75 10.27 -3.67
CA SER A 101 -15.04 9.08 -4.44
C SER A 101 -16.41 8.52 -4.05
N SER A 102 -17.12 8.00 -5.05
CA SER A 102 -18.31 7.18 -4.91
C SER A 102 -18.10 5.98 -3.98
N ARG A 103 -16.85 5.52 -3.82
CA ARG A 103 -16.42 4.50 -2.86
C ARG A 103 -16.99 4.75 -1.46
N TRP A 104 -17.04 6.01 -1.04
CA TRP A 104 -17.44 6.44 0.30
C TRP A 104 -18.92 6.84 0.42
N MET A 105 -19.68 6.81 -0.67
CA MET A 105 -20.99 7.45 -0.78
C MET A 105 -22.11 6.39 -0.87
N ASP A 106 -23.27 6.69 -0.26
CA ASP A 106 -24.48 5.89 -0.51
C ASP A 106 -25.08 6.21 -1.88
N ASN A 107 -25.05 7.48 -2.27
CA ASN A 107 -25.45 7.93 -3.60
C ASN A 107 -24.23 8.54 -4.31
N PRO A 108 -23.74 7.93 -5.41
CA PRO A 108 -22.54 8.38 -6.11
C PRO A 108 -22.67 9.79 -6.71
N GLN A 109 -23.88 10.33 -6.83
CA GLN A 109 -24.11 11.68 -7.38
C GLN A 109 -24.28 12.75 -6.29
N GLN A 110 -24.21 12.39 -5.01
CA GLN A 110 -24.48 13.31 -3.89
C GLN A 110 -23.42 13.17 -2.79
N LEU A 111 -22.43 14.06 -2.80
CA LEU A 111 -21.30 14.04 -1.86
C LEU A 111 -21.75 14.05 -0.40
N ALA A 112 -22.86 14.71 -0.06
CA ALA A 112 -23.39 14.76 1.31
C ALA A 112 -23.88 13.40 1.85
N THR A 113 -23.89 12.34 1.02
CA THR A 113 -24.11 10.94 1.43
C THR A 113 -22.82 10.20 1.79
N ILE A 114 -21.67 10.89 1.81
CA ILE A 114 -20.37 10.36 2.21
C ILE A 114 -20.40 9.84 3.64
N ARG A 115 -19.85 8.65 3.88
CA ARG A 115 -19.88 7.99 5.19
C ARG A 115 -18.61 7.20 5.50
N THR A 116 -17.47 7.78 5.15
CA THR A 116 -16.13 7.19 5.21
C THR A 116 -15.86 6.46 6.53
N THR A 117 -16.24 7.03 7.66
CA THR A 117 -15.99 6.44 8.99
C THR A 117 -16.82 5.19 9.28
N SER A 118 -17.85 4.89 8.47
CA SER A 118 -18.62 3.66 8.55
C SER A 118 -18.11 2.54 7.62
N ILE A 119 -16.96 2.77 6.97
CA ILE A 119 -16.39 1.85 5.99
C ILE A 119 -14.99 1.44 6.47
N VAL A 120 -14.71 0.13 6.45
CA VAL A 120 -13.39 -0.44 6.74
C VAL A 120 -12.66 -0.62 5.40
N PRO A 121 -11.63 0.20 5.11
CA PRO A 121 -11.03 0.24 3.78
C PRO A 121 -10.07 -0.92 3.54
N VAL A 122 -10.14 -1.54 2.38
CA VAL A 122 -9.25 -2.66 2.03
C VAL A 122 -7.80 -2.25 1.80
N ASP A 123 -7.57 -1.07 1.24
CA ASP A 123 -6.25 -0.47 1.05
C ASP A 123 -5.56 -0.14 2.37
N LEU A 124 -6.23 0.55 3.30
CA LEU A 124 -5.68 0.84 4.62
C LEU A 124 -5.25 -0.43 5.34
N ASN A 125 -6.09 -1.46 5.33
CA ASN A 125 -5.79 -2.69 6.05
C ASN A 125 -4.67 -3.52 5.39
N ALA A 126 -4.55 -3.47 4.07
CA ALA A 126 -3.38 -3.98 3.37
C ALA A 126 -2.09 -3.21 3.74
N LEU A 127 -2.15 -1.88 3.83
CA LEU A 127 -1.00 -1.06 4.25
C LEU A 127 -0.63 -1.30 5.71
N MET A 128 -1.61 -1.50 6.60
CA MET A 128 -1.37 -1.89 7.99
C MET A 128 -0.71 -3.27 8.10
N PHE A 129 -1.11 -4.22 7.26
CA PHE A 129 -0.42 -5.51 7.16
C PHE A 129 1.04 -5.32 6.75
N HIS A 130 1.30 -4.48 5.74
CA HIS A 130 2.67 -4.16 5.33
C HIS A 130 3.49 -3.50 6.45
N LEU A 131 2.89 -2.60 7.24
CA LEU A 131 3.53 -1.99 8.40
C LEU A 131 3.90 -3.04 9.47
N GLU A 132 2.99 -3.96 9.79
CA GLU A 132 3.24 -5.05 10.75
C GLU A 132 4.36 -5.98 10.26
N LYS A 133 4.36 -6.36 8.97
CA LYS A 133 5.46 -7.13 8.37
C LYS A 133 6.79 -6.38 8.39
N THR A 134 6.76 -5.05 8.19
CA THR A 134 7.96 -4.21 8.25
C THR A 134 8.50 -4.11 9.67
N LEU A 135 7.62 -3.97 10.67
CA LEU A 135 7.99 -3.98 12.09
C LEU A 135 8.55 -5.32 12.54
N ALA A 136 8.00 -6.43 12.06
CA ALA A 136 8.56 -7.76 12.31
C ALA A 136 9.99 -7.89 11.74
N ARG A 137 10.21 -7.43 10.50
CA ARG A 137 11.55 -7.38 9.88
C ARG A 137 12.51 -6.47 10.63
N ALA A 138 12.07 -5.27 11.02
CA ALA A 138 12.86 -4.33 11.79
C ALA A 138 13.28 -4.91 13.15
N SER A 139 12.35 -5.53 13.88
CA SER A 139 12.61 -6.20 15.16
C SER A 139 13.65 -7.31 15.00
N LYS A 140 13.50 -8.15 13.96
CA LYS A 140 14.48 -9.19 13.64
C LYS A 140 15.87 -8.61 13.33
N ALA A 141 15.95 -7.54 12.54
CA ALA A 141 17.20 -6.86 12.24
C ALA A 141 17.86 -6.25 13.50
N SER A 142 17.06 -5.79 14.45
CA SER A 142 17.49 -5.26 15.75
C SER A 142 17.86 -6.35 16.78
N GLY A 143 17.67 -7.63 16.46
CA GLY A 143 17.90 -8.75 17.39
C GLY A 143 16.76 -8.98 18.40
N ASP A 144 15.64 -8.28 18.26
CA ASP A 144 14.43 -8.48 19.07
C ASP A 144 13.55 -9.58 18.49
N SER A 145 13.81 -10.82 18.93
CA SER A 145 13.05 -11.99 18.48
C SER A 145 11.61 -12.02 19.02
N ALA A 146 11.36 -11.41 20.18
CA ALA A 146 10.04 -11.37 20.78
C ALA A 146 9.14 -10.40 20.01
N GLY A 147 9.62 -9.17 19.74
CA GLY A 147 8.93 -8.20 18.89
C GLY A 147 8.69 -8.72 17.48
N ALA A 148 9.67 -9.41 16.88
CA ALA A 148 9.51 -10.02 15.57
C ALA A 148 8.35 -11.03 15.54
N THR A 149 8.31 -11.94 16.53
CA THR A 149 7.25 -12.95 16.67
C THR A 149 5.88 -12.30 16.91
N GLN A 150 5.83 -11.26 17.75
CA GLN A 150 4.60 -10.53 18.05
C GLN A 150 4.04 -9.85 16.79
N TYR A 151 4.85 -9.09 16.07
CA TYR A 151 4.39 -8.40 14.86
C TYR A 151 4.04 -9.35 13.72
N ASP A 152 4.72 -10.49 13.60
CA ASP A 152 4.33 -11.54 12.66
C ASP A 152 2.96 -12.15 13.02
N ALA A 153 2.67 -12.36 14.30
CA ALA A 153 1.36 -12.83 14.74
C ALA A 153 0.26 -11.80 14.44
N LEU A 154 0.53 -10.51 14.65
CA LEU A 154 -0.39 -9.41 14.31
C LEU A 154 -0.67 -9.35 12.81
N ALA A 155 0.38 -9.41 11.99
CA ALA A 155 0.25 -9.45 10.53
C ALA A 155 -0.58 -10.66 10.05
N ASN A 156 -0.35 -11.85 10.63
CA ASN A 156 -1.11 -13.04 10.28
C ASN A 156 -2.60 -12.90 10.65
N ALA A 157 -2.90 -12.35 11.83
CA ALA A 157 -4.28 -12.09 12.24
C ALA A 157 -4.97 -11.07 11.30
N ARG A 158 -4.24 -10.03 10.88
CA ARG A 158 -4.76 -9.04 9.93
C ARG A 158 -5.00 -9.62 8.54
N GLN A 159 -4.09 -10.45 8.04
CA GLN A 159 -4.27 -11.15 6.77
C GLN A 159 -5.55 -12.00 6.79
N GLN A 160 -5.78 -12.76 7.87
CA GLN A 160 -7.01 -13.53 8.05
C GLN A 160 -8.25 -12.63 8.09
N ALA A 161 -8.17 -11.48 8.74
CA ALA A 161 -9.26 -10.51 8.79
C ALA A 161 -9.54 -9.87 7.42
N ILE A 162 -8.51 -9.54 6.62
CA ILE A 162 -8.66 -9.07 5.24
C ILE A 162 -9.36 -10.14 4.40
N GLU A 163 -8.90 -11.39 4.47
CA GLU A 163 -9.49 -12.50 3.71
C GLU A 163 -10.93 -12.81 4.15
N LYS A 164 -11.31 -12.49 5.39
CA LYS A 164 -12.68 -12.71 5.90
C LYS A 164 -13.63 -11.56 5.61
N TYR A 165 -13.22 -10.33 5.88
CA TYR A 165 -14.11 -9.16 5.90
C TYR A 165 -13.99 -8.28 4.66
N LEU A 166 -12.91 -8.40 3.88
CA LEU A 166 -12.64 -7.50 2.77
C LEU A 166 -12.63 -8.22 1.42
N TRP A 167 -13.10 -9.47 1.39
CA TRP A 167 -13.26 -10.26 0.17
C TRP A 167 -14.73 -10.44 -0.17
N ASN A 168 -15.14 -10.05 -1.38
CA ASN A 168 -16.49 -10.26 -1.86
C ASN A 168 -16.56 -11.57 -2.66
N ASP A 169 -17.01 -12.65 -2.02
CA ASP A 169 -17.12 -13.97 -2.67
C ASP A 169 -18.06 -13.99 -3.87
N LYS A 170 -19.12 -13.17 -3.85
CA LYS A 170 -20.12 -13.13 -4.91
C LYS A 170 -19.55 -12.48 -6.18
N GLU A 171 -18.86 -11.36 -6.00
CA GLU A 171 -18.36 -10.56 -7.13
C GLU A 171 -16.94 -10.99 -7.55
N GLY A 172 -16.18 -11.64 -6.67
CA GLY A 172 -14.86 -12.20 -6.97
C GLY A 172 -13.71 -11.19 -6.89
N TRP A 173 -13.81 -10.19 -6.02
CA TRP A 173 -12.74 -9.21 -5.77
C TRP A 173 -12.71 -8.75 -4.32
N TYR A 174 -11.58 -8.17 -3.92
CA TYR A 174 -11.50 -7.43 -2.67
C TYR A 174 -12.32 -6.16 -2.72
N ALA A 175 -12.97 -5.81 -1.61
CA ALA A 175 -13.76 -4.60 -1.45
C ALA A 175 -13.79 -4.19 0.03
N ASP A 176 -14.22 -2.96 0.29
CA ASP A 176 -14.32 -2.45 1.66
C ASP A 176 -15.48 -3.12 2.42
N TYR A 177 -15.40 -3.16 3.74
CA TYR A 177 -16.48 -3.66 4.59
C TYR A 177 -17.35 -2.52 5.11
N ASP A 178 -18.66 -2.72 5.13
CA ASP A 178 -19.65 -1.75 5.58
C ASP A 178 -20.08 -2.05 7.03
N LEU A 179 -19.76 -1.15 7.95
CA LEU A 179 -20.07 -1.30 9.37
C LEU A 179 -21.55 -1.08 9.70
N LYS A 180 -22.33 -0.44 8.82
CA LYS A 180 -23.76 -0.24 9.03
C LYS A 180 -24.56 -1.46 8.58
N THR A 181 -24.20 -2.05 7.45
CA THR A 181 -24.92 -3.21 6.89
C THR A 181 -24.30 -4.55 7.28
N HIS A 182 -23.13 -4.53 7.91
CA HIS A 182 -22.33 -5.70 8.29
C HIS A 182 -22.02 -6.63 7.10
N LYS A 183 -21.73 -6.03 5.94
CA LYS A 183 -21.48 -6.74 4.68
C LYS A 183 -20.26 -6.18 3.97
N VAL A 184 -19.59 -7.04 3.21
CA VAL A 184 -18.62 -6.60 2.21
C VAL A 184 -19.36 -5.80 1.14
N ARG A 185 -18.82 -4.63 0.77
CA ARG A 185 -19.39 -3.79 -0.29
C ARG A 185 -19.20 -4.46 -1.65
N ASN A 186 -20.06 -4.13 -2.61
CA ASN A 186 -20.02 -4.72 -3.96
C ASN A 186 -19.13 -3.96 -4.93
N GLN A 187 -18.87 -2.67 -4.68
CA GLN A 187 -18.20 -1.80 -5.64
C GLN A 187 -16.74 -2.23 -5.86
N LEU A 188 -16.37 -2.46 -7.12
CA LEU A 188 -14.98 -2.62 -7.53
C LEU A 188 -14.32 -1.25 -7.66
N THR A 189 -13.20 -1.08 -6.95
CA THR A 189 -12.30 0.06 -7.08
C THR A 189 -10.87 -0.43 -7.25
N ALA A 190 -9.96 0.44 -7.70
CA ALA A 190 -8.54 0.11 -7.79
C ALA A 190 -7.92 -0.25 -6.41
N ALA A 191 -8.58 0.07 -5.29
CA ALA A 191 -8.16 -0.36 -3.96
C ALA A 191 -8.12 -1.89 -3.81
N ALA A 192 -8.89 -2.62 -4.62
CA ALA A 192 -8.90 -4.09 -4.65
C ALA A 192 -7.54 -4.72 -4.97
N LEU A 193 -6.60 -3.95 -5.53
CA LEU A 193 -5.25 -4.40 -5.88
C LEU A 193 -4.24 -4.26 -4.72
N PHE A 194 -4.57 -3.52 -3.65
CA PHE A 194 -3.66 -3.35 -2.52
C PHE A 194 -3.30 -4.66 -1.80
N PRO A 195 -4.22 -5.62 -1.56
CA PRO A 195 -3.86 -6.92 -1.01
C PRO A 195 -2.85 -7.71 -1.85
N LEU A 196 -2.83 -7.52 -3.17
CA LEU A 196 -1.81 -8.10 -4.06
C LEU A 196 -0.48 -7.33 -3.92
N TYR A 197 -0.55 -6.00 -3.89
CA TYR A 197 0.63 -5.14 -3.73
C TYR A 197 1.45 -5.46 -2.48
N VAL A 198 0.79 -5.79 -1.37
CA VAL A 198 1.45 -6.10 -0.10
C VAL A 198 1.68 -7.60 0.15
N ASN A 199 1.41 -8.46 -0.83
CA ASN A 199 1.48 -9.94 -0.71
C ASN A 199 0.56 -10.54 0.38
N ALA A 200 -0.58 -9.91 0.67
CA ALA A 200 -1.57 -10.44 1.63
C ALA A 200 -2.55 -11.43 0.99
N ALA A 201 -2.81 -11.32 -0.32
CA ALA A 201 -3.81 -12.15 -1.00
C ALA A 201 -3.38 -13.61 -1.19
N SER A 202 -4.33 -14.54 -1.16
CA SER A 202 -4.12 -15.88 -1.75
C SER A 202 -3.92 -15.81 -3.28
N ARG A 203 -3.21 -16.79 -3.86
CA ARG A 203 -2.97 -16.86 -5.32
C ARG A 203 -4.26 -16.98 -6.13
N GLU A 204 -5.25 -17.71 -5.62
CA GLU A 204 -6.56 -17.84 -6.26
C GLU A 204 -7.26 -16.47 -6.34
N ARG A 205 -7.33 -15.74 -5.22
CA ARG A 205 -7.96 -14.42 -5.17
C ARG A 205 -7.20 -13.40 -5.99
N ALA A 206 -5.86 -13.45 -5.99
CA ALA A 206 -5.04 -12.61 -6.86
C ALA A 206 -5.36 -12.82 -8.36
N THR A 207 -5.61 -14.06 -8.78
CA THR A 207 -6.01 -14.39 -10.16
C THR A 207 -7.39 -13.80 -10.49
N LYS A 208 -8.36 -13.91 -9.58
CA LYS A 208 -9.70 -13.33 -9.75
C LYS A 208 -9.65 -11.79 -9.83
N VAL A 209 -8.89 -11.16 -8.94
CA VAL A 209 -8.70 -9.70 -8.93
C VAL A 209 -8.02 -9.22 -10.19
N ALA A 210 -7.01 -9.94 -10.69
CA ALA A 210 -6.34 -9.61 -11.94
C ALA A 210 -7.32 -9.64 -13.14
N ALA A 211 -8.16 -10.68 -13.23
CA ALA A 211 -9.20 -10.77 -14.25
C ALA A 211 -10.26 -9.65 -14.12
N ALA A 212 -10.65 -9.30 -12.89
CA ALA A 212 -11.57 -8.19 -12.63
C ALA A 212 -10.96 -6.83 -13.04
N ALA A 213 -9.68 -6.60 -12.71
CA ALA A 213 -8.95 -5.40 -13.08
C ALA A 213 -8.82 -5.28 -14.61
N GLU A 214 -8.42 -6.36 -15.31
CA GLU A 214 -8.31 -6.37 -16.77
C GLU A 214 -9.66 -6.11 -17.45
N SER A 215 -10.74 -6.74 -16.98
CA SER A 215 -12.05 -6.64 -17.64
C SER A 215 -12.83 -5.38 -17.30
N ARG A 216 -12.68 -4.82 -16.09
CA ARG A 216 -13.53 -3.71 -15.60
C ARG A 216 -12.77 -2.39 -15.44
N LEU A 217 -11.52 -2.43 -15.00
CA LEU A 217 -10.74 -1.23 -14.63
C LEU A 217 -9.69 -0.83 -15.67
N LEU A 218 -9.14 -1.75 -16.45
CA LEU A 218 -8.19 -1.41 -17.50
C LEU A 218 -8.90 -0.73 -18.67
N LYS A 219 -8.45 0.48 -19.02
CA LYS A 219 -8.96 1.34 -20.10
C LYS A 219 -7.83 1.67 -21.08
N PRO A 220 -8.09 2.35 -22.22
CA PRO A 220 -7.06 2.65 -23.20
C PRO A 220 -5.86 3.44 -22.65
N GLY A 221 -6.07 4.32 -21.67
CA GLY A 221 -5.02 5.17 -21.08
C GLY A 221 -4.50 4.73 -19.71
N GLY A 222 -4.82 3.52 -19.24
CA GLY A 222 -4.40 3.02 -17.92
C GLY A 222 -5.57 2.43 -17.12
N LEU A 223 -5.37 2.26 -15.82
CA LEU A 223 -6.39 1.76 -14.89
C LEU A 223 -7.27 2.90 -14.38
N THR A 224 -8.59 2.78 -14.55
CA THR A 224 -9.57 3.70 -13.94
C THR A 224 -9.69 3.46 -12.45
N THR A 225 -9.93 4.52 -11.69
CA THR A 225 -10.01 4.50 -10.22
C THR A 225 -11.18 3.67 -9.72
N THR A 226 -12.35 3.83 -10.34
CA THR A 226 -13.56 3.04 -10.12
C THR A 226 -14.27 2.79 -11.45
N THR A 227 -15.37 2.05 -11.43
CA THR A 227 -16.27 1.90 -12.59
C THR A 227 -17.42 2.92 -12.62
N VAL A 228 -17.42 3.92 -11.73
CA VAL A 228 -18.52 4.87 -11.53
C VAL A 228 -18.07 6.26 -11.96
N ASN A 229 -18.86 6.95 -12.78
CA ASN A 229 -18.65 8.36 -13.07
C ASN A 229 -19.56 9.21 -12.17
N SER A 230 -18.96 9.80 -11.14
CA SER A 230 -19.64 10.59 -10.10
C SER A 230 -19.44 12.10 -10.25
N GLY A 231 -18.54 12.52 -11.15
CA GLY A 231 -17.99 13.88 -11.16
C GLY A 231 -16.95 14.16 -10.06
N GLN A 232 -16.69 13.22 -9.15
CA GLN A 232 -15.61 13.31 -8.17
C GLN A 232 -14.27 12.86 -8.76
N GLN A 233 -13.16 13.33 -8.20
CA GLN A 233 -11.84 13.12 -8.81
C GLN A 233 -11.27 11.71 -8.63
N TRP A 234 -11.64 10.98 -7.56
CA TRP A 234 -11.23 9.59 -7.32
C TRP A 234 -12.28 8.60 -7.84
N ASP A 235 -12.68 8.77 -9.10
CA ASP A 235 -13.68 7.97 -9.80
C ASP A 235 -13.39 7.93 -11.31
N ALA A 236 -14.16 7.15 -12.07
CA ALA A 236 -14.08 7.17 -13.52
C ALA A 236 -14.42 8.57 -14.07
N PRO A 237 -13.75 9.04 -15.13
CA PRO A 237 -12.77 8.31 -15.96
C PRO A 237 -11.32 8.48 -15.49
N ASN A 238 -11.05 9.00 -14.29
CA ASN A 238 -9.70 9.32 -13.87
C ASN A 238 -8.90 8.08 -13.49
N GLY A 239 -7.62 8.08 -13.88
CA GLY A 239 -6.57 7.21 -13.37
C GLY A 239 -5.46 8.02 -12.69
N TRP A 240 -4.99 7.50 -11.56
CA TRP A 240 -3.98 8.15 -10.72
C TRP A 240 -2.71 7.30 -10.69
N ALA A 241 -1.56 7.94 -10.90
CA ALA A 241 -0.25 7.30 -10.90
C ALA A 241 0.00 6.32 -9.73
N PRO A 242 -0.29 6.65 -8.45
CA PRO A 242 -0.09 5.71 -7.34
C PRO A 242 -0.89 4.41 -7.51
N LEU A 243 -2.12 4.47 -8.03
CA LEU A 243 -2.96 3.30 -8.25
C LEU A 243 -2.45 2.44 -9.41
N GLN A 244 -1.83 3.06 -10.42
CA GLN A 244 -1.19 2.32 -11.51
C GLN A 244 0.01 1.54 -10.99
N TRP A 245 0.82 2.16 -10.13
CA TRP A 245 1.99 1.50 -9.54
C TRP A 245 1.60 0.34 -8.61
N VAL A 246 0.63 0.58 -7.71
CA VAL A 246 0.07 -0.47 -6.85
C VAL A 246 -0.46 -1.65 -7.67
N ALA A 247 -1.17 -1.36 -8.77
CA ALA A 247 -1.66 -2.39 -9.68
C ALA A 247 -0.52 -3.18 -10.33
N VAL A 248 0.46 -2.50 -10.91
CA VAL A 248 1.58 -3.13 -11.62
C VAL A 248 2.39 -4.02 -10.69
N GLU A 249 2.85 -3.49 -9.54
CA GLU A 249 3.63 -4.27 -8.57
C GLU A 249 2.81 -5.42 -7.98
N GLY A 250 1.55 -5.18 -7.62
CA GLY A 250 0.67 -6.22 -7.09
C GLY A 250 0.42 -7.35 -8.09
N LEU A 251 0.22 -7.03 -9.36
CA LEU A 251 0.07 -8.05 -10.41
C LEU A 251 1.37 -8.82 -10.62
N GLN A 252 2.54 -8.15 -10.62
CA GLN A 252 3.84 -8.80 -10.74
C GLN A 252 4.14 -9.75 -9.57
N ASN A 253 3.81 -9.35 -8.34
CA ASN A 253 3.95 -10.17 -7.14
C ASN A 253 3.25 -11.53 -7.22
N TYR A 254 2.26 -11.68 -8.12
CA TYR A 254 1.46 -12.89 -8.32
C TYR A 254 1.60 -13.48 -9.74
N GLY A 255 2.63 -13.09 -10.49
CA GLY A 255 2.92 -13.65 -11.82
C GLY A 255 1.95 -13.21 -12.92
N GLN A 256 1.16 -12.15 -12.70
CA GLN A 256 0.20 -11.60 -13.68
C GLN A 256 0.89 -10.61 -14.63
N GLN A 257 2.05 -11.00 -15.17
CA GLN A 257 2.98 -10.12 -15.90
C GLN A 257 2.32 -9.46 -17.11
N LYS A 258 1.50 -10.21 -17.86
CA LYS A 258 0.80 -9.71 -19.05
C LYS A 258 -0.06 -8.48 -18.71
N ILE A 259 -0.89 -8.60 -17.67
CA ILE A 259 -1.81 -7.54 -17.25
C ILE A 259 -1.04 -6.37 -16.64
N ALA A 260 0.00 -6.65 -15.84
CA ALA A 260 0.89 -5.62 -15.31
C ALA A 260 1.48 -4.76 -16.44
N MET A 261 2.01 -5.39 -17.49
CA MET A 261 2.59 -4.69 -18.63
C MET A 261 1.56 -3.97 -19.50
N GLU A 262 0.30 -4.42 -19.55
CA GLU A 262 -0.78 -3.64 -20.17
C GLU A 262 -1.03 -2.33 -19.41
N VAL A 263 -1.11 -2.39 -18.08
CA VAL A 263 -1.30 -1.18 -17.24
C VAL A 263 -0.14 -0.22 -17.46
N THR A 264 1.11 -0.72 -17.37
CA THR A 264 2.33 0.07 -17.60
C THR A 264 2.32 0.75 -18.95
N TRP A 265 2.10 0.00 -20.03
CA TRP A 265 2.17 0.50 -21.39
C TRP A 265 1.10 1.57 -21.65
N ARG A 266 -0.14 1.31 -21.28
CA ARG A 266 -1.27 2.21 -21.52
C ARG A 266 -1.15 3.50 -20.72
N PHE A 267 -0.74 3.42 -19.46
CA PHE A 267 -0.55 4.61 -18.64
C PHE A 267 0.62 5.47 -19.14
N LEU A 268 1.76 4.88 -19.48
CA LEU A 268 2.88 5.62 -20.08
C LEU A 268 2.51 6.25 -21.43
N THR A 269 1.69 5.57 -22.24
CA THR A 269 1.18 6.14 -23.49
C THR A 269 0.33 7.39 -23.23
N ASN A 270 -0.51 7.35 -22.20
CA ASN A 270 -1.31 8.50 -21.81
C ASN A 270 -0.44 9.67 -21.31
N VAL A 271 0.53 9.37 -20.45
CA VAL A 271 1.48 10.35 -19.95
C VAL A 271 2.29 10.98 -21.08
N GLN A 272 2.86 10.16 -21.98
CA GLN A 272 3.65 10.64 -23.11
C GLN A 272 2.83 11.49 -24.06
N HIS A 273 1.64 11.03 -24.47
CA HIS A 273 0.77 11.80 -25.38
C HIS A 273 0.35 13.15 -24.77
N THR A 274 0.10 13.18 -23.45
CA THR A 274 -0.21 14.43 -22.75
C THR A 274 1.01 15.34 -22.70
N TYR A 275 2.20 14.77 -22.44
CA TYR A 275 3.45 15.51 -22.44
C TYR A 275 3.78 16.08 -23.82
N ASP A 276 3.62 15.32 -24.90
CA ASP A 276 3.92 15.76 -26.26
C ASP A 276 3.09 17.00 -26.64
N SER A 277 1.82 17.03 -26.24
CA SER A 277 0.91 18.13 -26.55
C SER A 277 0.95 19.30 -25.55
N LYS A 278 1.25 19.04 -24.27
CA LYS A 278 1.14 20.05 -23.19
C LYS A 278 2.49 20.42 -22.55
N GLN A 279 3.54 19.67 -22.83
CA GLN A 279 4.90 19.83 -22.29
C GLN A 279 4.94 19.79 -20.75
N LYS A 280 4.06 18.97 -20.15
CA LYS A 280 3.94 18.81 -18.70
C LYS A 280 3.35 17.45 -18.32
N LEU A 281 3.65 17.03 -17.10
CA LEU A 281 2.97 15.95 -16.40
C LEU A 281 1.94 16.56 -15.44
N VAL A 282 0.83 15.84 -15.25
CA VAL A 282 -0.30 16.32 -14.45
C VAL A 282 -0.63 15.35 -13.32
N GLU A 283 -1.41 15.82 -12.36
CA GLU A 283 -1.81 15.11 -11.14
C GLU A 283 -2.56 13.79 -11.43
N LYS A 284 -3.52 13.82 -12.37
CA LYS A 284 -4.33 12.67 -12.78
C LYS A 284 -4.66 12.72 -14.28
N TYR A 285 -5.04 11.59 -14.86
CA TYR A 285 -5.27 11.44 -16.29
C TYR A 285 -6.67 10.87 -16.57
N ASP A 286 -7.33 11.33 -17.63
CA ASP A 286 -8.49 10.61 -18.16
C ASP A 286 -7.99 9.35 -18.86
N VAL A 287 -8.36 8.17 -18.36
CA VAL A 287 -7.89 6.89 -18.90
C VAL A 287 -8.84 6.28 -19.93
N SER A 288 -10.00 6.91 -20.20
CA SER A 288 -10.90 6.47 -21.28
C SER A 288 -10.25 6.60 -22.66
N SER A 289 -9.28 7.51 -22.77
CA SER A 289 -8.46 7.76 -23.96
C SER A 289 -7.01 8.05 -23.54
N THR A 290 -6.22 8.72 -24.38
CA THR A 290 -4.86 9.18 -24.06
C THR A 290 -4.70 10.65 -24.42
N GLY A 291 -3.75 11.35 -23.80
CA GLY A 291 -3.36 12.70 -24.17
C GLY A 291 -4.11 13.81 -23.42
N THR A 292 -4.95 13.44 -22.45
CA THR A 292 -5.77 14.39 -21.69
C THR A 292 -5.64 14.13 -20.19
N GLY A 293 -5.42 15.21 -19.44
CA GLY A 293 -5.48 15.18 -17.98
C GLY A 293 -6.89 14.92 -17.47
N GLY A 294 -7.01 14.39 -16.26
CA GLY A 294 -8.29 14.14 -15.61
C GLY A 294 -8.95 15.42 -15.07
N GLY A 295 -10.09 15.26 -14.40
CA GLY A 295 -10.85 16.38 -13.82
C GLY A 295 -11.70 15.96 -12.61
N GLY A 296 -12.75 16.72 -12.33
CA GLY A 296 -13.68 16.47 -11.23
C GLY A 296 -13.16 16.88 -9.85
N GLY A 297 -14.00 16.73 -8.84
CA GLY A 297 -13.72 17.17 -7.47
C GLY A 297 -13.87 18.68 -7.26
N GLU A 298 -13.27 19.18 -6.18
CA GLU A 298 -13.45 20.56 -5.70
C GLU A 298 -12.44 21.58 -6.25
N TYR A 299 -11.38 21.12 -6.93
CA TYR A 299 -10.32 22.00 -7.45
C TYR A 299 -9.85 21.61 -8.87
N PRO A 300 -9.29 22.56 -9.64
CA PRO A 300 -8.77 22.29 -10.99
C PRO A 300 -7.61 21.29 -10.99
N LEU A 301 -7.38 20.62 -12.12
CA LEU A 301 -6.23 19.74 -12.33
C LEU A 301 -4.90 20.47 -12.03
N GLN A 302 -4.01 19.83 -11.26
CA GLN A 302 -2.69 20.38 -10.92
C GLN A 302 -1.57 19.89 -11.84
N ASP A 303 -0.57 20.75 -12.06
CA ASP A 303 0.61 20.51 -12.89
C ASP A 303 1.83 20.14 -12.04
N GLY A 304 2.70 19.27 -12.55
CA GLY A 304 3.94 18.91 -11.87
C GLY A 304 4.40 17.50 -12.22
N PHE A 305 3.82 16.42 -11.70
CA PHE A 305 3.24 16.28 -10.36
C PHE A 305 4.01 15.14 -9.68
N GLY A 306 4.43 15.30 -8.42
CA GLY A 306 5.47 14.46 -7.80
C GLY A 306 5.30 12.94 -7.96
N TRP A 307 4.11 12.39 -7.68
CA TRP A 307 3.86 10.96 -7.87
C TRP A 307 3.85 10.54 -9.35
N THR A 308 3.42 11.40 -10.26
CA THR A 308 3.29 11.08 -11.68
C THR A 308 4.69 10.93 -12.22
N ASN A 309 5.55 11.89 -11.88
CA ASN A 309 6.96 11.91 -12.26
C ASN A 309 7.66 10.64 -11.74
N GLY A 310 7.49 10.32 -10.45
CA GLY A 310 8.11 9.13 -9.85
C GLY A 310 7.64 7.82 -10.47
N VAL A 311 6.33 7.65 -10.66
CA VAL A 311 5.76 6.43 -11.25
C VAL A 311 6.12 6.30 -12.72
N THR A 312 6.12 7.39 -13.49
CA THR A 312 6.56 7.38 -14.89
C THR A 312 7.99 6.86 -15.01
N LEU A 313 8.92 7.35 -14.19
CA LEU A 313 10.30 6.85 -14.19
C LEU A 313 10.36 5.35 -13.86
N LYS A 314 9.68 4.92 -12.79
CA LYS A 314 9.62 3.50 -12.41
C LYS A 314 9.04 2.62 -13.50
N MET A 315 8.04 3.10 -14.23
CA MET A 315 7.42 2.36 -15.33
C MET A 315 8.27 2.34 -16.60
N LEU A 316 9.01 3.41 -16.91
CA LEU A 316 9.97 3.43 -18.02
C LEU A 316 11.07 2.39 -17.79
N ASP A 317 11.57 2.26 -16.56
CA ASP A 317 12.56 1.22 -16.19
C ASP A 317 12.05 -0.22 -16.39
N LEU A 318 10.73 -0.44 -16.37
CA LEU A 318 10.13 -1.77 -16.61
C LEU A 318 10.08 -2.16 -18.09
N ILE A 319 10.06 -1.18 -18.99
CA ILE A 319 9.90 -1.41 -20.44
C ILE A 319 11.19 -1.13 -21.23
N CYS A 320 12.18 -0.49 -20.62
CA CYS A 320 13.43 -0.15 -21.28
C CYS A 320 14.60 -0.98 -20.75
N PRO A 321 15.57 -1.35 -21.61
CA PRO A 321 16.75 -2.07 -21.15
C PRO A 321 17.50 -1.29 -20.06
N GLN A 322 17.91 -1.96 -18.99
CA GLN A 322 18.68 -1.36 -17.89
C GLN A 322 19.95 -0.65 -18.37
N GLU A 323 20.62 -1.21 -19.37
CA GLU A 323 21.84 -0.68 -19.98
C GLU A 323 21.60 0.59 -20.81
N LYS A 324 20.38 0.77 -21.30
CA LYS A 324 19.96 1.92 -22.11
C LYS A 324 18.57 2.41 -21.67
N PRO A 325 18.50 3.14 -20.53
CA PRO A 325 17.26 3.74 -20.06
C PRO A 325 16.68 4.67 -21.13
N CYS A 326 15.36 4.68 -21.26
CA CYS A 326 14.67 5.59 -22.15
C CYS A 326 14.17 6.83 -21.37
N ASP A 327 14.31 8.00 -21.99
CA ASP A 327 13.78 9.26 -21.45
C ASP A 327 12.35 9.56 -21.96
N ALA A 328 11.83 8.73 -22.88
CA ALA A 328 10.51 8.81 -23.47
C ALA A 328 9.97 7.40 -23.76
N LEU A 329 8.65 7.26 -23.87
CA LEU A 329 8.02 5.99 -24.26
C LEU A 329 8.54 5.56 -25.65
N PRO A 330 9.05 4.32 -25.80
CA PRO A 330 9.46 3.81 -27.12
C PRO A 330 8.31 3.80 -28.13
N ALA A 331 8.61 4.06 -29.40
CA ALA A 331 7.62 4.10 -30.48
C ALA A 331 6.87 2.77 -30.68
N THR A 332 7.50 1.65 -30.33
CA THR A 332 6.90 0.32 -30.37
C THR A 332 7.03 -0.36 -29.02
N ARG A 333 6.02 -1.16 -28.66
CA ARG A 333 6.05 -1.95 -27.44
C ARG A 333 7.18 -2.97 -27.54
N PRO A 334 8.13 -3.00 -26.59
CA PRO A 334 9.13 -4.05 -26.54
C PRO A 334 8.45 -5.42 -26.52
N ALA A 335 8.97 -6.36 -27.30
CA ALA A 335 8.55 -7.75 -27.20
C ALA A 335 8.80 -8.22 -25.76
N THR A 336 7.77 -8.75 -25.10
CA THR A 336 7.92 -9.36 -23.78
C THR A 336 8.97 -10.45 -23.86
N THR A 337 10.16 -10.17 -23.35
CA THR A 337 11.19 -11.20 -23.20
C THR A 337 10.83 -11.98 -21.93
N PRO A 338 10.71 -13.31 -21.98
CA PRO A 338 10.44 -14.12 -20.80
C PRO A 338 11.46 -13.79 -19.71
N SER A 339 11.00 -13.40 -18.52
CA SER A 339 11.89 -13.13 -17.39
C SER A 339 12.33 -14.48 -16.81
N PRO A 340 13.57 -14.62 -16.30
CA PRO A 340 13.98 -15.81 -15.53
C PRO A 340 13.06 -16.15 -14.34
N GLN A 341 12.19 -15.20 -13.94
CA GLN A 341 11.13 -15.35 -12.94
C GLN A 341 9.90 -16.14 -13.41
N ASP A 342 9.85 -16.58 -14.68
CA ASP A 342 8.84 -17.53 -15.17
C ASP A 342 9.04 -18.96 -14.62
N LYS A 343 10.05 -19.18 -13.77
CA LYS A 343 10.16 -20.37 -12.93
C LYS A 343 9.32 -20.18 -11.66
N PRO A 344 8.54 -21.19 -11.22
CA PRO A 344 7.75 -21.09 -10.01
C PRO A 344 8.65 -20.74 -8.82
N VAL A 345 8.54 -19.52 -8.32
CA VAL A 345 9.14 -19.11 -7.06
C VAL A 345 8.48 -19.93 -5.96
N ALA A 346 9.30 -20.64 -5.19
CA ALA A 346 8.86 -21.41 -4.02
C ALA A 346 8.01 -20.51 -3.11
N ALA A 347 6.88 -21.06 -2.69
CA ALA A 347 5.84 -20.35 -1.97
C ALA A 347 6.39 -19.60 -0.74
N PRO A 348 5.99 -18.34 -0.50
CA PRO A 348 5.84 -17.88 0.87
C PRO A 348 4.81 -18.80 1.53
N ALA A 349 5.14 -19.36 2.70
CA ALA A 349 4.26 -20.32 3.38
C ALA A 349 2.84 -19.76 3.49
N ALA A 350 1.89 -20.42 2.80
CA ALA A 350 0.49 -20.25 3.07
C ALA A 350 0.27 -20.72 4.51
N ASN A 351 -0.10 -19.80 5.40
CA ASN A 351 -0.68 -20.19 6.69
C ASN A 351 -2.12 -20.65 6.42
N ASP A 352 -2.24 -21.85 5.89
CA ASP A 352 -3.51 -22.54 5.70
C ASP A 352 -4.09 -22.90 7.08
N PRO A 353 -5.32 -22.50 7.44
CA PRO A 353 -5.94 -22.91 8.69
C PRO A 353 -6.47 -24.34 8.53
N ALA A 354 -5.58 -25.32 8.66
CA ALA A 354 -5.99 -26.72 8.69
C ALA A 354 -6.74 -27.03 10.00
N LEU A 355 -8.06 -27.20 9.88
CA LEU A 355 -8.94 -27.87 10.82
C LEU A 355 -8.29 -29.15 11.38
N ARG A 356 -7.82 -29.12 12.63
CA ARG A 356 -7.41 -30.33 13.36
C ARG A 356 -8.59 -30.91 14.12
N ASN A 357 -9.36 -31.74 13.41
CA ASN A 357 -10.18 -32.78 14.02
C ASN A 357 -9.33 -34.07 14.09
N ARG A 358 -8.69 -34.35 15.24
CA ARG A 358 -8.22 -35.71 15.55
C ARG A 358 -8.40 -36.04 17.03
N LYS A 359 -9.12 -37.14 17.25
CA LYS A 359 -9.37 -37.86 18.50
C LYS A 359 -8.07 -38.16 19.25
N ARG A 360 -8.09 -37.99 20.58
CA ARG A 360 -7.07 -38.49 21.52
C ARG A 360 -7.09 -40.03 21.58
N PRO A 361 -5.93 -40.65 21.81
CA PRO A 361 -5.81 -41.81 22.71
C PRO A 361 -5.09 -41.43 24.01
N ALA A 362 -5.35 -42.22 25.06
CA ALA A 362 -4.89 -42.08 26.44
C ALA A 362 -3.37 -42.26 26.62
N PRO A 363 -2.77 -41.82 27.76
CA PRO A 363 -1.34 -41.91 28.00
C PRO A 363 -1.00 -43.24 28.68
N ASP A 364 0.12 -43.85 28.29
CA ASP A 364 0.72 -44.95 29.04
C ASP A 364 2.20 -44.68 29.36
N ALA A 365 2.49 -44.95 30.64
CA ALA A 365 3.73 -45.35 31.29
C ALA A 365 5.08 -44.64 30.99
N SER A 366 5.61 -44.02 32.04
CA SER A 366 6.99 -43.58 32.22
C SER A 366 7.99 -44.75 32.36
N PRO A 367 9.27 -44.56 32.02
CA PRO A 367 10.39 -45.30 32.62
C PRO A 367 11.29 -44.43 33.53
N PRO A 368 12.14 -45.07 34.38
CA PRO A 368 12.63 -44.51 35.65
C PRO A 368 13.98 -43.76 35.56
N PRO A 369 14.46 -43.12 36.66
CA PRO A 369 15.56 -42.17 36.62
C PRO A 369 16.93 -42.82 36.89
N THR A 370 17.99 -42.26 36.30
CA THR A 370 19.38 -42.52 36.68
C THR A 370 20.11 -41.25 37.10
N LYS A 371 20.89 -41.40 38.18
CA LYS A 371 21.50 -40.36 39.02
C LYS A 371 22.78 -39.76 38.42
N ILE A 372 22.88 -38.44 38.58
CA ILE A 372 23.98 -37.59 39.07
C ILE A 372 25.42 -38.15 38.97
N GLY A 373 26.29 -37.39 38.28
CA GLY A 373 27.73 -37.32 38.51
C GLY A 373 28.21 -35.86 38.48
N ARG A 374 28.75 -35.38 39.61
CA ARG A 374 29.37 -34.05 39.78
C ARG A 374 30.81 -34.05 39.22
N GLY A 375 31.22 -32.95 38.60
CA GLY A 375 32.63 -32.65 38.33
C GLY A 375 32.87 -31.14 38.18
N LYS A 376 33.61 -30.56 39.12
CA LYS A 376 33.95 -29.13 39.25
C LYS A 376 35.15 -28.73 38.37
N ARG A 377 35.17 -27.48 37.90
CA ARG A 377 36.22 -26.41 38.10
C ARG A 377 36.41 -25.53 36.85
N SER A 378 36.43 -24.22 37.11
CA SER A 378 36.72 -23.06 36.26
C SER A 378 38.23 -22.67 36.36
N PRO A 379 38.68 -21.45 35.99
CA PRO A 379 38.74 -20.80 34.68
C PRO A 379 40.13 -20.17 34.39
N TRP A 380 40.50 -19.95 33.13
CA TRP A 380 41.62 -19.07 32.72
C TRP A 380 41.37 -18.68 31.25
N SER A 381 41.67 -17.51 30.67
CA SER A 381 41.91 -16.12 31.07
C SER A 381 42.42 -15.45 29.78
N LEU A 382 42.01 -14.21 29.51
CA LEU A 382 42.56 -13.33 28.46
C LEU A 382 44.04 -12.99 28.69
N PRO A 383 44.75 -12.54 27.65
CA PRO A 383 45.30 -11.17 27.66
C PRO A 383 45.09 -10.47 26.29
N SER A 384 44.73 -9.18 26.17
CA SER A 384 45.31 -7.88 26.58
C SER A 384 46.29 -7.25 25.56
N ARG A 385 46.08 -5.94 25.31
CA ARG A 385 46.97 -4.89 24.73
C ARG A 385 47.09 -4.87 23.20
N ALA A 386 47.31 -3.74 22.51
CA ALA A 386 47.22 -2.29 22.75
C ALA A 386 47.49 -1.63 21.36
N ASP A 387 47.04 -0.38 21.17
CA ASP A 387 47.19 0.50 19.98
C ASP A 387 48.67 0.83 19.62
N PRO A 388 49.06 1.80 18.73
CA PRO A 388 48.33 2.67 17.76
C PRO A 388 49.05 2.94 16.39
N PHE A 389 48.48 3.84 15.59
CA PHE A 389 49.10 4.85 14.67
C PHE A 389 49.18 4.67 13.13
N CYS A 390 48.60 5.70 12.48
CA CYS A 390 48.94 6.41 11.22
C CYS A 390 49.17 5.69 9.88
N GLY A 391 48.24 5.90 8.95
CA GLY A 391 48.38 6.89 7.87
C GLY A 391 49.23 6.53 6.64
N SER A 392 48.56 6.35 5.50
CA SER A 392 49.11 6.75 4.19
C SER A 392 48.01 6.99 3.16
N ARG A 393 48.15 8.11 2.45
CA ARG A 393 47.40 8.52 1.26
C ARG A 393 47.62 7.53 0.13
N GLU A 394 46.56 7.15 -0.57
CA GLU A 394 46.66 6.70 -1.95
C GLU A 394 45.55 7.32 -2.82
N THR A 395 45.93 7.51 -4.06
CA THR A 395 45.47 8.41 -5.11
C THR A 395 44.21 7.94 -5.84
N LEU A 396 43.30 8.86 -6.16
CA LEU A 396 42.26 8.68 -7.18
C LEU A 396 42.86 8.62 -8.59
N PRO A 397 42.28 7.83 -9.50
CA PRO A 397 42.25 8.16 -10.91
C PRO A 397 40.83 8.35 -11.46
N HIS A 398 40.76 9.40 -12.28
CA HIS A 398 39.91 9.60 -13.45
C HIS A 398 38.41 9.90 -13.29
N ALA A 399 38.13 11.19 -13.50
CA ALA A 399 36.86 11.76 -13.92
C ALA A 399 36.36 11.14 -15.23
N LEU A 400 35.16 10.55 -15.17
CA LEU A 400 34.32 10.27 -16.32
C LEU A 400 33.24 11.36 -16.42
N ALA A 401 33.15 11.93 -17.61
CA ALA A 401 32.32 13.08 -17.96
C ALA A 401 30.85 12.92 -17.55
N LEU A 402 30.38 13.84 -16.70
CA LEU A 402 28.97 14.02 -16.38
C LEU A 402 28.28 14.75 -17.53
N ASN A 403 27.77 14.01 -18.51
CA ASN A 403 26.73 14.52 -19.40
C ASN A 403 25.37 14.13 -18.80
N ARG A 404 24.97 14.80 -17.70
CA ARG A 404 23.67 14.58 -17.07
C ARG A 404 22.68 15.63 -17.59
N SER A 405 21.67 15.15 -18.31
CA SER A 405 20.48 15.91 -18.69
C SER A 405 19.84 16.61 -17.46
N PRO A 406 19.36 17.85 -17.58
CA PRO A 406 18.73 18.60 -16.49
C PRO A 406 17.55 17.87 -15.84
N PHE A 407 16.94 16.90 -16.52
CA PHE A 407 15.88 16.04 -16.00
C PHE A 407 16.31 15.19 -14.78
N ARG A 408 17.53 14.63 -14.78
CA ARG A 408 17.99 13.77 -13.66
C ARG A 408 18.47 14.57 -12.46
N LEU A 409 18.90 15.82 -12.66
CA LEU A 409 19.36 16.70 -11.58
C LEU A 409 18.17 17.27 -10.79
N ILE A 410 17.06 17.59 -11.47
CA ILE A 410 15.82 18.04 -10.83
C ILE A 410 15.15 16.90 -10.04
N ALA A 411 15.23 15.65 -10.53
CA ALA A 411 14.67 14.47 -9.85
C ALA A 411 15.39 14.11 -8.53
N GLN A 412 16.71 14.29 -8.45
CA GLN A 412 17.46 14.08 -7.19
C GLN A 412 17.08 15.09 -6.10
N ILE A 413 16.61 16.29 -6.47
CA ILE A 413 16.17 17.32 -5.52
C ILE A 413 14.70 17.11 -5.12
N GLN A 414 13.85 16.58 -6.00
CA GLN A 414 12.42 16.33 -5.70
C GLN A 414 12.14 15.03 -4.93
N THR A 415 13.10 14.11 -4.83
CA THR A 415 12.98 12.93 -3.94
C THR A 415 12.87 13.32 -2.45
N ILE A 416 13.23 14.56 -2.10
CA ILE A 416 13.07 15.14 -0.77
C ILE A 416 11.66 15.71 -0.52
N ILE A 417 10.85 15.95 -1.56
CA ILE A 417 9.53 16.61 -1.45
C ILE A 417 8.37 15.60 -1.30
N ILE A 418 8.56 14.32 -1.61
CA ILE A 418 7.61 13.22 -1.25
C ILE A 418 7.77 12.85 0.24
N ARG A 419 7.81 13.87 1.11
CA ARG A 419 7.91 13.74 2.57
C ARG A 419 6.89 14.61 3.33
N ILE A 420 5.97 15.31 2.64
CA ILE A 420 5.03 16.24 3.31
C ILE A 420 3.55 16.02 2.97
N THR A 421 3.17 15.09 2.09
CA THR A 421 1.73 14.91 1.78
C THR A 421 1.33 13.45 1.52
N PHE A 422 1.73 12.56 2.43
CA PHE A 422 1.07 11.26 2.64
C PHE A 422 1.19 10.87 4.11
#